data_AF-A0A9Q1H2U5-F1
#
_entry.id   AF-A0A9Q1H2U5-F1
#
_cell.length_a   1.000
_cell.length_b   1.000
_cell.length_c   1.000
_cell.angle_alpha   90.00
_cell.angle_beta   90.00
_cell.angle_gamma   90.00
#
_symmetry.space_group_name_H-M   'P 1'
#
loop_
_entity.id
_entity.type
_entity.pdbx_description
1 polymer ?
#
loop_
_entity_poly.entity_id
_entity_poly.type
_entity_poly.pdbx_seq_one_letter_code
_entity_poly.pdbx_strand_id
1 'polypeptide(L)'
;MNSSNSFKPRTMIHLRVFKDPTFQYKCLKLSGRELADIPPELFELYFLEFLVLSPERESGLTFRLLTVPKEIGELQQLRILCLDTNELKKLPNEIGRLKNLERLVLSNNLLTGLPESFSDLQNLKHLHLANNYFKSIPICVYSMLNLVFLDASDNKISRISQDIGALVCLESLLLLYNLLETLPDAITKCIHLKNLWLGNNRLKSLPKKFGDLTKVDWEFHPNSANIDGNPLQHPPVEVCRQGPDAIRDYFKQNETPPMDYEDGSSPEDHGFGDSVMSSSLHLSSDWLVVPPIDIDTPRK
;
A
#
# COMPACT_ATOMS: atom_id res chain seq x y z
N MET A 1 -33.17 3.56 58.01
CA MET A 1 -32.87 4.63 57.02
C MET A 1 -32.29 3.95 55.79
N ASN A 2 -32.87 4.29 54.65
CA ASN A 2 -32.79 3.53 53.40
C ASN A 2 -31.38 3.44 52.80
N SER A 3 -31.21 2.29 52.15
CA SER A 3 -30.19 1.88 51.19
C SER A 3 -29.92 2.89 50.07
N SER A 4 -28.65 3.00 49.67
CA SER A 4 -28.28 3.30 48.28
C SER A 4 -26.96 2.63 47.92
N ASN A 5 -26.95 1.29 47.89
CA ASN A 5 -26.05 0.58 47.00
C ASN A 5 -26.58 0.79 45.58
N SER A 6 -26.02 1.77 44.87
CA SER A 6 -26.29 1.96 43.45
C SER A 6 -25.73 0.75 42.70
N PHE A 7 -26.59 -0.25 42.49
CA PHE A 7 -26.41 -1.22 41.43
C PHE A 7 -26.30 -0.46 40.12
N LYS A 8 -25.07 -0.26 39.63
CA LYS A 8 -24.88 0.01 38.21
C LYS A 8 -25.51 -1.18 37.48
N PRO A 9 -26.44 -0.96 36.53
CA PRO A 9 -26.99 -2.06 35.75
C PRO A 9 -25.81 -2.79 35.11
N ARG A 10 -25.72 -4.11 35.33
CA ARG A 10 -24.77 -4.96 34.61
C ARG A 10 -25.15 -4.85 33.14
N THR A 11 -24.38 -4.09 32.38
CA THR A 11 -24.49 -3.99 30.93
C THR A 11 -24.49 -5.42 30.37
N MET A 12 -25.63 -5.88 29.85
CA MET A 12 -25.71 -7.21 29.24
C MET A 12 -25.05 -7.13 27.87
N ILE A 13 -23.78 -7.51 27.81
CA ILE A 13 -23.06 -7.70 26.56
C ILE A 13 -23.57 -9.00 25.95
N HIS A 14 -24.31 -8.90 24.84
CA HIS A 14 -24.71 -10.07 24.08
C HIS A 14 -23.56 -10.50 23.17
N LEU A 15 -22.69 -11.36 23.70
CA LEU A 15 -21.70 -12.08 22.91
C LEU A 15 -22.45 -13.07 22.00
N ARG A 16 -22.56 -12.75 20.70
CA ARG A 16 -23.02 -13.73 19.72
C ARG A 16 -21.80 -14.41 19.13
N VAL A 17 -21.55 -15.64 19.59
CA VAL A 17 -20.65 -16.57 18.91
C VAL A 17 -21.40 -17.09 17.69
N PHE A 18 -20.93 -16.74 16.51
CA PHE A 18 -21.55 -17.19 15.27
C PHE A 18 -20.98 -18.53 14.86
N LYS A 19 -21.89 -19.43 14.48
CA LYS A 19 -21.55 -20.70 13.86
C LYS A 19 -21.32 -20.44 12.37
N ASP A 20 -20.10 -20.03 12.02
CA ASP A 20 -19.70 -19.97 10.62
C ASP A 20 -19.24 -21.38 10.17
N PRO A 21 -19.83 -21.97 9.10
CA PRO A 21 -19.45 -23.30 8.61
C PRO A 21 -17.97 -23.41 8.25
N THR A 22 -17.32 -22.28 7.94
CA THR A 22 -15.92 -22.15 7.56
C THR A 22 -14.99 -22.05 8.77
N PHE A 23 -15.46 -21.46 9.88
CA PHE A 23 -14.62 -21.12 11.05
C PHE A 23 -15.03 -21.82 12.35
N GLN A 24 -15.98 -22.77 12.33
CA GLN A 24 -16.36 -23.66 13.44
C GLN A 24 -16.20 -23.04 14.85
N TYR A 25 -17.20 -22.34 15.39
CA TYR A 25 -17.19 -21.76 16.75
C TYR A 25 -16.03 -20.80 17.12
N LYS A 26 -15.07 -20.49 16.23
CA LYS A 26 -13.94 -19.58 16.50
C LYS A 26 -14.19 -18.14 16.03
N CYS A 27 -15.47 -17.77 15.92
CA CYS A 27 -15.92 -16.48 15.44
C CYS A 27 -16.72 -15.76 16.53
N LEU A 28 -16.25 -14.57 16.91
CA LEU A 28 -16.94 -13.68 17.84
C LEU A 28 -17.23 -12.34 17.16
N LYS A 29 -18.48 -11.91 17.24
CA LYS A 29 -18.87 -10.55 16.90
C LYS A 29 -19.51 -9.93 18.13
N LEU A 30 -19.03 -8.75 18.50
CA LEU A 30 -19.67 -7.94 19.54
C LEU A 30 -20.87 -7.20 18.94
N SER A 31 -22.01 -7.32 19.60
CA SER A 31 -23.25 -6.62 19.26
C SER A 31 -23.99 -6.27 20.55
N GLY A 32 -24.58 -5.08 20.63
CA GLY A 32 -25.40 -4.72 21.79
C GLY A 32 -25.62 -3.22 21.91
N ARG A 33 -26.88 -2.82 22.08
CA ARG A 33 -27.32 -1.41 22.18
C ARG A 33 -26.70 -0.64 23.34
N GLU A 34 -26.26 -1.35 24.37
CA GLU A 34 -25.70 -0.79 25.60
C GLU A 34 -24.19 -1.01 25.74
N LEU A 35 -23.51 -1.52 24.71
CA LEU A 35 -22.07 -1.78 24.79
C LEU A 35 -21.35 -0.46 25.12
N ALA A 36 -20.67 -0.40 26.26
CA ALA A 36 -19.95 0.79 26.71
C ALA A 36 -18.44 0.58 26.74
N ASP A 37 -18.00 -0.67 26.74
CA ASP A 37 -16.59 -1.07 26.67
C ASP A 37 -16.47 -2.52 26.14
N ILE A 38 -15.27 -2.91 25.70
CA ILE A 38 -14.94 -4.31 25.39
C ILE A 38 -14.67 -5.04 26.71
N PRO A 39 -15.36 -6.17 26.98
CA PRO A 39 -15.10 -6.95 28.19
C PRO A 39 -13.70 -7.56 28.13
N PRO A 40 -12.84 -7.38 29.15
CA PRO A 40 -11.48 -7.93 29.16
C PRO A 40 -11.43 -9.45 28.94
N GLU A 41 -12.46 -10.17 29.39
CA GLU A 41 -12.61 -11.62 29.24
C GLU A 41 -12.64 -12.06 27.77
N LEU A 42 -12.98 -11.17 26.84
CA LEU A 42 -12.88 -11.43 25.40
C LEU A 42 -11.47 -11.85 25.01
N PHE A 43 -10.46 -11.22 25.60
CA PHE A 43 -9.06 -11.45 25.26
C PHE A 43 -8.51 -12.75 25.85
N GLU A 44 -9.28 -13.42 26.73
CA GLU A 44 -8.97 -14.76 27.24
C GLU A 44 -9.41 -15.86 26.26
N LEU A 45 -10.16 -15.53 25.20
CA LEU A 45 -10.63 -16.46 24.19
C LEU A 45 -9.54 -16.75 23.14
N TYR A 46 -8.40 -17.30 23.58
CA TYR A 46 -7.20 -17.55 22.78
C TYR A 46 -7.42 -18.44 21.54
N PHE A 47 -8.56 -19.12 21.45
CA PHE A 47 -8.96 -19.96 20.34
C PHE A 47 -9.61 -19.20 19.18
N LEU A 48 -9.91 -17.90 19.33
CA LEU A 48 -10.59 -17.12 18.30
C LEU A 48 -9.73 -16.98 17.04
N GLU A 49 -10.34 -17.27 15.89
CA GLU A 49 -9.78 -17.04 14.55
C GLU A 49 -10.40 -15.81 13.88
N PHE A 50 -11.61 -15.43 14.28
CA PHE A 50 -12.34 -14.33 13.69
C PHE A 50 -12.96 -13.45 14.77
N LEU A 51 -12.63 -12.17 14.74
CA LEU A 51 -13.13 -11.18 15.69
C LEU A 51 -13.65 -9.93 14.98
N VAL A 52 -14.92 -9.60 15.20
CA VAL A 52 -15.55 -8.36 14.72
C VAL A 52 -15.88 -7.46 15.89
N LEU A 53 -15.22 -6.30 15.89
CA LEU A 53 -15.40 -5.19 16.82
C LEU A 53 -15.92 -3.93 16.10
N SER A 54 -16.41 -4.09 14.87
CA SER A 54 -17.06 -3.03 14.09
C SER A 54 -18.45 -2.76 14.65
N PRO A 55 -18.83 -1.49 14.93
CA PRO A 55 -20.17 -1.15 15.38
C PRO A 55 -21.24 -1.55 14.35
N GLU A 56 -22.39 -2.05 14.81
CA GLU A 56 -23.50 -2.29 13.89
C GLU A 56 -24.10 -0.95 13.46
N ARG A 57 -24.52 -0.85 12.19
CA ARG A 57 -25.11 0.36 11.60
C ARG A 57 -26.55 0.60 12.04
N GLU A 58 -27.07 -0.15 13.02
CA GLU A 58 -28.45 0.02 13.48
C GLU A 58 -28.62 1.32 14.27
N SER A 59 -29.69 2.04 13.96
CA SER A 59 -30.08 3.30 14.61
C SER A 59 -30.17 3.12 16.13
N GLY A 60 -29.26 3.75 16.87
CA GLY A 60 -29.25 3.77 18.34
C GLY A 60 -27.99 3.23 19.01
N LEU A 61 -27.03 2.70 18.25
CA LEU A 61 -25.70 2.34 18.77
C LEU A 61 -24.78 3.57 18.76
N THR A 62 -24.22 3.92 19.92
CA THR A 62 -23.30 5.06 20.07
C THR A 62 -21.85 4.65 20.34
N PHE A 63 -21.59 3.39 20.65
CA PHE A 63 -20.26 2.99 21.07
C PHE A 63 -19.32 2.78 19.90
N ARG A 64 -18.20 3.51 19.95
CA ARG A 64 -17.07 3.41 19.04
C ARG A 64 -15.80 3.30 19.86
N LEU A 65 -14.90 2.46 19.42
CA LEU A 65 -13.60 2.32 20.05
C LEU A 65 -12.75 3.56 19.77
N LEU A 66 -12.27 4.18 20.84
CA LEU A 66 -11.23 5.22 20.77
C LEU A 66 -9.83 4.59 20.71
N THR A 67 -9.66 3.42 21.33
CA THR A 67 -8.42 2.64 21.40
C THR A 67 -8.72 1.16 21.39
N VAL A 68 -7.78 0.36 20.86
CA VAL A 68 -7.77 -1.10 21.04
C VAL A 68 -6.88 -1.44 22.26
N PRO A 69 -7.36 -2.22 23.24
CA PRO A 69 -6.54 -2.67 24.36
C PRO A 69 -5.33 -3.49 23.91
N LYS A 70 -4.23 -3.43 24.67
CA LYS A 70 -3.00 -4.18 24.35
C LYS A 70 -3.20 -5.70 24.39
N GLU A 71 -4.19 -6.15 25.15
CA GLU A 71 -4.61 -7.54 25.32
C GLU A 71 -5.09 -8.16 24.00
N ILE A 72 -5.35 -7.37 22.96
CA ILE A 72 -5.56 -7.88 21.59
C ILE A 72 -4.43 -8.82 21.16
N GLY A 73 -3.19 -8.58 21.61
CA GLY A 73 -2.03 -9.40 21.27
C GLY A 73 -2.06 -10.82 21.86
N GLU A 74 -2.97 -11.13 22.79
CA GLU A 74 -3.13 -12.46 23.36
C GLU A 74 -3.94 -13.40 22.45
N LEU A 75 -4.71 -12.85 21.51
CA LEU A 75 -5.52 -13.61 20.56
C LEU A 75 -4.71 -14.12 19.36
N GLN A 76 -3.61 -14.84 19.63
CA GLN A 76 -2.61 -15.21 18.62
C GLN A 76 -3.12 -16.15 17.51
N GLN A 77 -4.29 -16.78 17.69
CA GLN A 77 -4.95 -17.58 16.65
C GLN A 77 -5.78 -16.75 15.67
N LEU A 78 -5.90 -15.43 15.87
CA LEU A 78 -6.68 -14.57 14.98
C LEU A 78 -6.13 -14.57 13.56
N ARG A 79 -7.05 -14.80 12.63
CA ARG A 79 -6.85 -14.74 11.18
C ARG A 79 -7.56 -13.54 10.58
N ILE A 80 -8.71 -13.15 11.15
CA ILE A 80 -9.51 -12.02 10.69
C ILE A 80 -9.87 -11.12 11.87
N LEU A 81 -9.54 -9.84 11.75
CA LEU A 81 -9.89 -8.80 12.72
C LEU A 81 -10.57 -7.63 12.00
N CYS A 82 -11.81 -7.34 12.38
CA CYS A 82 -12.55 -6.18 11.88
C CYS A 82 -12.70 -5.14 12.98
N LEU A 83 -12.20 -3.94 12.71
CA LEU A 83 -12.18 -2.77 13.58
C LEU A 83 -12.72 -1.53 12.85
N ASP A 84 -13.40 -1.71 11.73
CA ASP A 84 -13.90 -0.62 10.91
C ASP A 84 -15.02 0.17 11.61
N THR A 85 -15.22 1.41 11.16
CA THR A 85 -16.31 2.27 11.65
C THR A 85 -16.18 2.63 13.14
N ASN A 86 -14.94 2.77 13.62
CA ASN A 86 -14.62 3.22 14.99
C ASN A 86 -13.99 4.62 14.97
N GLU A 87 -13.46 5.09 16.10
CA GLU A 87 -12.78 6.39 16.23
C GLU A 87 -11.30 6.20 16.60
N LEU A 88 -10.68 5.12 16.11
CA LEU A 88 -9.31 4.75 16.44
C LEU A 88 -8.34 5.77 15.88
N LYS A 89 -7.55 6.39 16.76
CA LYS A 89 -6.44 7.29 16.38
C LYS A 89 -5.11 6.58 16.22
N LYS A 90 -4.94 5.43 16.89
CA LYS A 90 -3.75 4.59 16.86
C LYS A 90 -4.12 3.14 17.18
N LEU A 91 -3.26 2.22 16.78
CA LEU A 91 -3.28 0.82 17.23
C LEU A 91 -2.20 0.60 18.30
N PRO A 92 -2.40 -0.34 19.23
CA PRO A 92 -1.36 -0.76 20.19
C PRO A 92 -0.23 -1.51 19.47
N ASN A 93 0.99 -1.47 20.02
CA ASN A 93 2.13 -2.21 19.47
C ASN A 93 1.89 -3.73 19.51
N GLU A 94 1.05 -4.20 20.42
CA GLU A 94 0.73 -5.60 20.61
C GLU A 94 -0.03 -6.21 19.42
N ILE A 95 -0.55 -5.39 18.49
CA ILE A 95 -1.13 -5.88 17.24
C ILE A 95 -0.13 -6.76 16.46
N GLY A 96 1.16 -6.46 16.53
CA GLY A 96 2.22 -7.25 15.87
C GLY A 96 2.38 -8.68 16.40
N ARG A 97 1.77 -9.02 17.54
CA ARG A 97 1.74 -10.40 18.07
C ARG A 97 0.79 -11.32 17.33
N LEU A 98 -0.12 -10.77 16.51
CA LEU A 98 -1.10 -11.54 15.74
C LEU A 98 -0.48 -12.16 14.49
N LYS A 99 0.49 -13.06 14.67
CA LYS A 99 1.30 -13.64 13.57
C LYS A 99 0.47 -14.44 12.56
N ASN A 100 -0.72 -14.91 12.92
CA ASN A 100 -1.63 -15.64 12.03
C ASN A 100 -2.62 -14.74 11.27
N LEU A 101 -2.57 -13.42 11.46
CA LEU A 101 -3.54 -12.51 10.89
C LEU A 101 -3.39 -12.43 9.36
N GLU A 102 -4.47 -12.76 8.66
CA GLU A 102 -4.54 -12.77 7.19
C GLU A 102 -5.36 -11.58 6.65
N ARG A 103 -6.33 -11.09 7.43
CA ARG A 103 -7.18 -9.96 7.06
C ARG A 103 -7.36 -9.00 8.23
N LEU A 104 -7.11 -7.72 7.97
CA LEU A 104 -7.31 -6.64 8.92
C LEU A 104 -8.12 -5.51 8.28
N VAL A 105 -9.27 -5.21 8.88
CA VAL A 105 -10.19 -4.16 8.41
C VAL A 105 -10.17 -2.99 9.39
N LEU A 106 -9.66 -1.84 8.95
CA LEU A 106 -9.48 -0.61 9.74
C LEU A 106 -10.16 0.60 9.09
N SER A 107 -10.98 0.39 8.07
CA SER A 107 -11.62 1.49 7.33
C SER A 107 -12.53 2.34 8.23
N ASN A 108 -12.75 3.60 7.88
CA ASN A 108 -13.60 4.54 8.63
C ASN A 108 -13.14 4.69 10.09
N ASN A 109 -11.90 5.14 10.26
CA ASN A 109 -11.28 5.45 11.55
C ASN A 109 -10.57 6.81 11.47
N LEU A 110 -9.80 7.17 12.50
CA LEU A 110 -9.05 8.42 12.58
C LEU A 110 -7.52 8.19 12.51
N LEU A 111 -7.08 7.10 11.86
CA LEU A 111 -5.67 6.70 11.85
C LEU A 111 -4.83 7.63 10.98
N THR A 112 -3.67 8.02 11.49
CA THR A 112 -2.65 8.78 10.76
C THR A 112 -1.37 7.98 10.48
N GLY A 113 -1.22 6.83 11.15
CA GLY A 113 -0.05 5.97 11.12
C GLY A 113 -0.36 4.58 11.67
N LEU A 114 0.58 3.65 11.51
CA LEU A 114 0.54 2.30 12.06
C LEU A 114 1.75 2.11 13.00
N PRO A 115 1.65 1.28 14.05
CA PRO A 115 2.74 1.02 14.98
C PRO A 115 3.94 0.36 14.29
N GLU A 116 5.14 0.46 14.87
CA GLU A 116 6.35 -0.14 14.29
C GLU A 116 6.24 -1.65 14.16
N SER A 117 5.63 -2.30 15.16
CA SER A 117 5.35 -3.74 15.17
C SER A 117 4.36 -4.18 14.11
N PHE A 118 3.76 -3.28 13.33
CA PHE A 118 2.87 -3.68 12.24
C PHE A 118 3.61 -4.46 11.14
N SER A 119 4.93 -4.27 11.01
CA SER A 119 5.80 -5.06 10.12
C SER A 119 5.86 -6.54 10.51
N ASP A 120 5.46 -6.91 11.72
CA ASP A 120 5.47 -8.29 12.18
C ASP A 120 4.35 -9.17 11.61
N LEU A 121 3.35 -8.57 10.97
CA LEU A 121 2.16 -9.24 10.41
C LEU A 121 2.47 -9.89 9.05
N GLN A 122 3.43 -10.80 9.01
CA GLN A 122 3.98 -11.39 7.79
C GLN A 122 2.98 -12.26 7.00
N ASN A 123 1.90 -12.73 7.64
CA ASN A 123 0.84 -13.50 7.00
C ASN A 123 -0.32 -12.65 6.45
N LEU A 124 -0.25 -11.32 6.59
CA LEU A 124 -1.34 -10.44 6.18
C LEU A 124 -1.48 -10.41 4.66
N LYS A 125 -2.68 -10.73 4.17
CA LYS A 125 -3.03 -10.77 2.74
C LYS A 125 -3.98 -9.64 2.35
N HIS A 126 -4.83 -9.19 3.27
CA HIS A 126 -5.84 -8.18 3.02
C HIS A 126 -5.78 -7.07 4.07
N LEU A 127 -5.54 -5.85 3.63
CA LEU A 127 -5.48 -4.68 4.50
C LEU A 127 -6.42 -3.60 3.97
N HIS A 128 -7.39 -3.20 4.80
CA HIS A 128 -8.34 -2.13 4.48
C HIS A 128 -8.09 -0.92 5.40
N LEU A 129 -7.67 0.18 4.81
CA LEU A 129 -7.33 1.46 5.46
C LEU A 129 -8.18 2.63 4.93
N ALA A 130 -9.23 2.35 4.15
CA ALA A 130 -10.02 3.39 3.51
C ALA A 130 -10.67 4.35 4.51
N ASN A 131 -10.87 5.61 4.13
CA ASN A 131 -11.48 6.63 4.98
C ASN A 131 -10.76 6.77 6.34
N ASN A 132 -9.49 7.19 6.26
CA ASN A 132 -8.63 7.52 7.39
C ASN A 132 -7.86 8.82 7.05
N TYR A 133 -6.80 9.14 7.78
CA TYR A 133 -6.01 10.36 7.62
C TYR A 133 -4.54 10.09 7.24
N PHE A 134 -4.28 8.99 6.54
CA PHE A 134 -2.92 8.67 6.08
C PHE A 134 -2.44 9.68 5.04
N LYS A 135 -1.25 10.25 5.26
CA LYS A 135 -0.58 11.16 4.31
C LYS A 135 0.34 10.44 3.32
N SER A 136 0.65 9.18 3.61
CA SER A 136 1.40 8.24 2.77
C SER A 136 1.00 6.83 3.17
N ILE A 137 1.20 5.86 2.28
CA ILE A 137 1.17 4.45 2.68
C ILE A 137 2.29 4.23 3.72
N PRO A 138 2.00 3.68 4.92
CA PRO A 138 3.01 3.45 5.95
C PRO A 138 4.12 2.52 5.49
N ILE A 139 5.36 2.80 5.88
CA ILE A 139 6.54 2.08 5.35
C ILE A 139 6.52 0.57 5.65
N CYS A 140 5.94 0.18 6.79
CA CYS A 140 5.78 -1.22 7.16
C CYS A 140 4.92 -2.01 6.16
N VAL A 141 3.98 -1.38 5.45
CA VAL A 141 3.15 -2.05 4.44
C VAL A 141 4.00 -2.61 3.29
N TYR A 142 5.08 -1.93 2.91
CA TYR A 142 5.96 -2.40 1.83
C TYR A 142 6.75 -3.67 2.20
N SER A 143 6.85 -4.01 3.49
CA SER A 143 7.46 -5.26 3.95
C SER A 143 6.49 -6.46 3.98
N MET A 144 5.20 -6.25 3.65
CA MET A 144 4.17 -7.29 3.66
C MET A 144 4.15 -8.04 2.33
N LEU A 145 5.14 -8.90 2.09
CA LEU A 145 5.35 -9.55 0.79
C LEU A 145 4.20 -10.48 0.36
N ASN A 146 3.38 -10.93 1.31
CA ASN A 146 2.19 -11.75 1.05
C ASN A 146 0.90 -10.92 0.80
N LEU A 147 0.99 -9.58 0.77
CA LEU A 147 -0.16 -8.71 0.60
C LEU A 147 -0.76 -8.87 -0.81
N VAL A 148 -2.03 -9.22 -0.87
CA VAL A 148 -2.81 -9.43 -2.10
C VAL A 148 -3.75 -8.25 -2.36
N PHE A 149 -4.28 -7.66 -1.29
CA PHE A 149 -5.26 -6.59 -1.36
C PHE A 149 -4.89 -5.45 -0.41
N LEU A 150 -4.80 -4.23 -0.94
CA LEU A 150 -4.65 -3.00 -0.20
C LEU A 150 -5.70 -1.99 -0.64
N ASP A 151 -6.56 -1.57 0.27
CA ASP A 151 -7.44 -0.42 0.07
C ASP A 151 -7.00 0.72 0.98
N ALA A 152 -6.55 1.82 0.39
CA ALA A 152 -6.18 3.06 1.06
C ALA A 152 -6.92 4.26 0.44
N SER A 153 -8.12 4.02 -0.09
CA SER A 153 -8.99 5.05 -0.67
C SER A 153 -9.45 6.06 0.39
N ASP A 154 -9.87 7.25 -0.02
CA ASP A 154 -10.38 8.32 0.84
C ASP A 154 -9.43 8.61 2.02
N ASN A 155 -8.19 8.97 1.67
CA ASN A 155 -7.17 9.35 2.64
C ASN A 155 -6.62 10.73 2.25
N LYS A 156 -5.38 11.04 2.66
CA LYS A 156 -4.65 12.25 2.28
C LYS A 156 -3.30 11.89 1.66
N ILE A 157 -3.22 10.72 1.00
CA ILE A 157 -1.98 10.18 0.45
C ILE A 157 -1.54 11.05 -0.73
N SER A 158 -0.39 11.69 -0.61
CA SER A 158 0.17 12.53 -1.69
C SER A 158 1.31 11.87 -2.47
N ARG A 159 1.89 10.79 -1.93
CA ARG A 159 3.00 10.05 -2.55
C ARG A 159 2.97 8.56 -2.22
N ILE A 160 3.51 7.76 -3.13
CA ILE A 160 3.80 6.34 -2.96
C ILE A 160 5.31 6.15 -3.12
N SER A 161 5.93 5.33 -2.27
CA SER A 161 7.37 5.03 -2.34
C SER A 161 7.68 4.10 -3.51
N GLN A 162 8.93 4.11 -3.99
CA GLN A 162 9.43 3.10 -4.93
C GLN A 162 9.38 1.68 -4.34
N ASP A 163 9.31 1.55 -3.02
CA ASP A 163 9.18 0.27 -2.33
C ASP A 163 7.87 -0.47 -2.63
N ILE A 164 6.88 0.19 -3.24
CA ILE A 164 5.65 -0.48 -3.70
C ILE A 164 5.95 -1.66 -4.63
N GLY A 165 7.04 -1.59 -5.39
CA GLY A 165 7.47 -2.66 -6.28
C GLY A 165 7.93 -3.94 -5.57
N ALA A 166 8.07 -3.93 -4.23
CA ALA A 166 8.31 -5.14 -3.44
C ALA A 166 7.05 -6.00 -3.28
N LEU A 167 5.85 -5.40 -3.43
CA LEU A 167 4.57 -6.08 -3.26
C LEU A 167 4.18 -6.86 -4.53
N VAL A 168 4.98 -7.87 -4.86
CA VAL A 168 4.83 -8.67 -6.09
C VAL A 168 3.56 -9.52 -6.11
N CYS A 169 3.00 -9.87 -4.95
CA CYS A 169 1.74 -10.61 -4.82
C CYS A 169 0.49 -9.73 -4.88
N LEU A 170 0.64 -8.40 -4.97
CA LEU A 170 -0.48 -7.48 -4.92
C LEU A 170 -1.34 -7.61 -6.17
N GLU A 171 -2.62 -7.92 -5.97
CA GLU A 171 -3.62 -8.04 -7.03
C GLU A 171 -4.59 -6.87 -7.05
N SER A 172 -4.81 -6.21 -5.92
CA SER A 172 -5.72 -5.07 -5.81
C SER A 172 -5.11 -3.94 -5.01
N LEU A 173 -5.01 -2.77 -5.63
CA LEU A 173 -4.56 -1.53 -5.01
C LEU A 173 -5.59 -0.43 -5.25
N LEU A 174 -6.32 -0.08 -4.19
CA LEU A 174 -7.37 0.94 -4.26
C LEU A 174 -6.88 2.22 -3.58
N LEU A 175 -6.87 3.31 -4.32
CA LEU A 175 -6.30 4.60 -3.93
C LEU A 175 -7.23 5.76 -4.35
N LEU A 176 -8.52 5.50 -4.51
CA LEU A 176 -9.50 6.52 -4.89
C LEU A 176 -9.51 7.68 -3.91
N TYR A 177 -9.81 8.89 -4.37
CA TYR A 177 -10.01 10.05 -3.49
C TYR A 177 -8.80 10.33 -2.58
N ASN A 178 -7.64 10.51 -3.20
CA ASN A 178 -6.39 10.86 -2.53
C ASN A 178 -5.78 12.12 -3.15
N LEU A 179 -4.51 12.41 -2.86
CA LEU A 179 -3.80 13.61 -3.29
C LEU A 179 -2.58 13.29 -4.17
N LEU A 180 -2.55 12.11 -4.81
CA LEU A 180 -1.39 11.64 -5.57
C LEU A 180 -1.11 12.54 -6.78
N GLU A 181 0.09 13.11 -6.86
CA GLU A 181 0.52 13.92 -8.00
C GLU A 181 1.30 13.11 -9.04
N THR A 182 1.99 12.06 -8.58
CA THR A 182 2.79 11.16 -9.41
C THR A 182 2.68 9.72 -8.89
N LEU A 183 3.03 8.77 -9.75
CA LEU A 183 3.24 7.37 -9.38
C LEU A 183 4.72 7.01 -9.56
N PRO A 184 5.29 6.18 -8.68
CA PRO A 184 6.64 5.66 -8.86
C PRO A 184 6.67 4.65 -10.01
N ASP A 185 7.75 4.65 -10.81
CA ASP A 185 7.98 3.63 -11.85
C ASP A 185 7.91 2.19 -11.31
N ALA A 186 8.31 1.97 -10.05
CA ALA A 186 8.24 0.66 -9.42
C ALA A 186 6.83 0.06 -9.32
N ILE A 187 5.76 0.85 -9.49
CA ILE A 187 4.38 0.31 -9.55
C ILE A 187 4.22 -0.73 -10.67
N THR A 188 5.02 -0.64 -11.75
CA THR A 188 4.98 -1.59 -12.87
C THR A 188 5.60 -2.94 -12.52
N LYS A 189 6.25 -3.07 -11.35
CA LYS A 189 6.75 -4.36 -10.82
C LYS A 189 5.64 -5.19 -10.18
N CYS A 190 4.49 -4.60 -9.86
CA CYS A 190 3.33 -5.30 -9.35
C CYS A 190 2.57 -6.00 -10.50
N ILE A 191 3.22 -6.94 -11.17
CA ILE A 191 2.75 -7.63 -12.39
C ILE A 191 1.50 -8.51 -12.21
N HIS A 192 1.02 -8.64 -10.97
CA HIS A 192 -0.19 -9.37 -10.62
C HIS A 192 -1.40 -8.45 -10.39
N LEU A 193 -1.22 -7.12 -10.47
CA LEU A 193 -2.32 -6.17 -10.32
C LEU A 193 -3.42 -6.44 -11.35
N LYS A 194 -4.63 -6.62 -10.82
CA LYS A 194 -5.90 -6.76 -11.55
C LYS A 194 -6.78 -5.54 -11.32
N ASN A 195 -6.82 -5.03 -10.09
CA ASN A 195 -7.63 -3.87 -9.74
C ASN A 195 -6.71 -2.72 -9.31
N LEU A 196 -6.63 -1.66 -10.11
CA LEU A 196 -5.84 -0.48 -9.80
C LEU A 196 -6.71 0.77 -9.89
N TRP A 197 -7.20 1.25 -8.75
CA TRP A 197 -8.13 2.37 -8.70
C TRP A 197 -7.43 3.65 -8.24
N LEU A 198 -7.14 4.56 -9.16
CA LEU A 198 -6.44 5.83 -8.94
C LEU A 198 -7.33 7.05 -9.20
N GLY A 199 -8.62 6.86 -9.46
CA GLY A 199 -9.54 7.95 -9.72
C GLY A 199 -9.61 8.98 -8.59
N ASN A 200 -9.96 10.22 -8.95
CA ASN A 200 -10.05 11.37 -8.06
C ASN A 200 -8.74 11.61 -7.26
N ASN A 201 -7.63 11.70 -7.99
CA ASN A 201 -6.32 12.11 -7.48
C ASN A 201 -5.87 13.40 -8.21
N ARG A 202 -4.56 13.69 -8.21
CA ARG A 202 -3.95 14.86 -8.85
C ARG A 202 -2.89 14.46 -9.88
N LEU A 203 -2.97 13.25 -10.42
CA LEU A 203 -1.99 12.70 -11.34
C LEU A 203 -1.95 13.53 -12.64
N LYS A 204 -0.77 14.02 -12.98
CA LYS A 204 -0.52 14.73 -14.25
C LYS A 204 0.07 13.82 -15.31
N SER A 205 0.77 12.78 -14.90
CA SER A 205 1.36 11.80 -15.80
C SER A 205 1.35 10.40 -15.21
N LEU A 206 1.50 9.41 -16.08
CA LEU A 206 1.71 8.01 -15.73
C LEU A 206 3.17 7.63 -16.01
N PRO A 207 3.73 6.62 -15.30
CA PRO A 207 5.02 6.03 -15.64
C PRO A 207 5.10 5.58 -17.11
N LYS A 208 6.27 5.68 -17.74
CA LYS A 208 6.44 5.30 -19.16
C LYS A 208 6.02 3.85 -19.45
N LYS A 209 6.29 2.95 -18.49
CA LYS A 209 5.97 1.52 -18.57
C LYS A 209 4.60 1.17 -17.99
N PHE A 210 3.72 2.15 -17.74
CA PHE A 210 2.42 1.89 -17.13
C PHE A 210 1.52 0.98 -17.99
N GLY A 211 1.67 1.04 -19.32
CA GLY A 211 1.03 0.11 -20.26
C GLY A 211 1.50 -1.34 -20.16
N ASP A 212 2.52 -1.66 -19.36
CA ASP A 212 2.96 -3.05 -19.13
C ASP A 212 2.10 -3.76 -18.07
N LEU A 213 1.23 -3.02 -17.36
CA LEU A 213 0.23 -3.56 -16.43
C LEU A 213 -0.96 -4.18 -17.19
N THR A 214 -0.70 -5.23 -17.96
CA THR A 214 -1.67 -5.86 -18.88
C THR A 214 -2.75 -6.67 -18.17
N LYS A 215 -2.55 -7.06 -16.90
CA LYS A 215 -3.54 -7.76 -16.09
C LYS A 215 -4.54 -6.85 -15.40
N VAL A 216 -4.24 -5.54 -15.33
CA VAL A 216 -5.18 -4.57 -14.77
C VAL A 216 -6.44 -4.61 -15.62
N ASP A 217 -7.59 -4.68 -14.98
CA ASP A 217 -8.87 -4.57 -15.64
C ASP A 217 -9.02 -3.13 -16.13
N TRP A 218 -8.80 -2.95 -17.43
CA TRP A 218 -8.97 -1.68 -18.13
C TRP A 218 -10.36 -1.53 -18.72
N GLU A 219 -11.26 -2.50 -18.51
CA GLU A 219 -12.58 -2.47 -19.12
C GLU A 219 -13.38 -1.27 -18.63
N PHE A 220 -14.02 -0.59 -19.58
CA PHE A 220 -14.83 0.59 -19.33
C PHE A 220 -16.15 0.16 -18.70
N HIS A 221 -16.15 0.00 -17.39
CA HIS A 221 -17.37 0.01 -16.61
C HIS A 221 -17.60 1.42 -16.07
N PRO A 222 -18.86 1.90 -15.95
CA PRO A 222 -19.16 3.16 -15.26
C PRO A 222 -18.67 3.18 -13.79
N ASN A 223 -18.19 2.05 -13.28
CA ASN A 223 -17.53 1.88 -11.98
C ASN A 223 -16.01 1.59 -12.07
N SER A 224 -15.39 1.55 -13.26
CA SER A 224 -13.93 1.40 -13.40
C SER A 224 -13.27 2.74 -13.14
N ALA A 225 -13.13 3.05 -11.85
CA ALA A 225 -12.54 4.28 -11.34
C ALA A 225 -11.00 4.26 -11.44
N ASN A 226 -10.45 3.77 -12.56
CA ASN A 226 -9.02 3.51 -12.64
C ASN A 226 -8.21 4.79 -12.65
N ILE A 227 -8.61 5.82 -13.39
CA ILE A 227 -7.82 7.07 -13.50
C ILE A 227 -8.67 8.35 -13.64
N ASP A 228 -9.99 8.24 -13.78
CA ASP A 228 -10.86 9.40 -13.98
C ASP A 228 -10.78 10.38 -12.80
N GLY A 229 -11.04 11.66 -13.05
CA GLY A 229 -10.89 12.70 -12.01
C GLY A 229 -9.45 13.05 -11.68
N ASN A 230 -8.49 12.71 -12.57
CA ASN A 230 -7.11 13.21 -12.53
C ASN A 230 -6.86 14.23 -13.66
N PRO A 231 -6.04 15.26 -13.43
CA PRO A 231 -5.63 16.23 -14.44
C PRO A 231 -4.52 15.69 -15.35
N LEU A 232 -4.75 14.53 -15.97
CA LEU A 232 -3.75 13.82 -16.79
C LEU A 232 -3.41 14.59 -18.07
N GLN A 233 -2.10 14.77 -18.30
CA GLN A 233 -1.51 15.39 -19.48
C GLN A 233 -0.72 14.36 -20.30
N HIS A 234 -0.07 13.39 -19.64
CA HIS A 234 0.83 12.42 -20.27
C HIS A 234 0.65 11.00 -19.70
N PRO A 235 -0.14 10.11 -20.34
CA PRO A 235 -1.00 10.36 -21.49
C PRO A 235 -2.28 11.11 -21.08
N PRO A 236 -2.96 11.81 -22.03
CA PRO A 236 -4.31 12.31 -21.81
C PRO A 236 -5.28 11.19 -21.41
N VAL A 237 -6.32 11.52 -20.65
CA VAL A 237 -7.30 10.54 -20.15
C VAL A 237 -7.96 9.74 -21.27
N GLU A 238 -8.14 10.33 -22.46
CA GLU A 238 -8.71 9.70 -23.65
C GLU A 238 -7.84 8.56 -24.18
N VAL A 239 -6.51 8.70 -24.10
CA VAL A 239 -5.57 7.64 -24.48
C VAL A 239 -5.61 6.53 -23.44
N CYS A 240 -5.60 6.90 -22.16
CA CYS A 240 -5.62 5.92 -21.08
C CYS A 240 -6.90 5.07 -21.08
N ARG A 241 -8.05 5.64 -21.45
CA ARG A 241 -9.34 4.92 -21.59
C ARG A 241 -9.35 3.89 -22.72
N GLN A 242 -8.42 3.96 -23.67
CA GLN A 242 -8.28 2.95 -24.73
C GLN A 242 -7.49 1.72 -24.25
N GLY A 243 -7.00 1.74 -23.01
CA GLY A 243 -6.34 0.61 -22.39
C GLY A 243 -4.80 0.61 -22.53
N PRO A 244 -4.16 -0.49 -22.15
CA PRO A 244 -2.72 -0.53 -21.89
C PRO A 244 -1.88 -0.39 -23.16
N ASP A 245 -2.35 -0.92 -24.29
CA ASP A 245 -1.63 -0.85 -25.57
C ASP A 245 -1.59 0.60 -26.10
N ALA A 246 -2.68 1.34 -26.01
CA ALA A 246 -2.72 2.75 -26.38
C ALA A 246 -1.79 3.62 -25.51
N ILE A 247 -1.72 3.34 -24.21
CA ILE A 247 -0.76 3.99 -23.29
C ILE A 247 0.68 3.68 -23.73
N ARG A 248 0.97 2.42 -24.08
CA ARG A 248 2.31 2.00 -24.53
C ARG A 248 2.70 2.71 -25.83
N ASP A 249 1.80 2.76 -26.80
CA ASP A 249 2.05 3.38 -28.10
C ASP A 249 2.21 4.90 -27.97
N TYR A 250 1.44 5.55 -27.09
CA TYR A 250 1.61 6.97 -26.78
C TYR A 250 3.03 7.27 -26.27
N PHE A 251 3.55 6.47 -25.34
CA PHE A 251 4.90 6.70 -24.83
C PHE A 251 5.97 6.38 -25.87
N LYS A 252 5.81 5.35 -26.70
CA LYS A 252 6.74 5.05 -27.81
C LYS A 252 6.80 6.15 -28.86
N GLN A 253 5.66 6.73 -29.24
CA GLN A 253 5.60 7.79 -30.26
C GLN A 253 6.18 9.12 -29.75
N ASN A 254 6.14 9.34 -28.44
CA ASN A 254 6.68 10.54 -27.79
C ASN A 254 8.11 10.36 -27.25
N GLU A 255 8.77 9.22 -27.51
CA GLU A 255 10.20 9.09 -27.33
C GLU A 255 10.90 9.85 -28.46
N THR A 256 11.44 11.04 -28.16
CA THR A 256 12.36 11.73 -29.06
C THR A 256 13.48 10.75 -29.45
N PRO A 257 13.73 10.50 -30.75
CA PRO A 257 14.91 9.77 -31.17
C PRO A 257 16.15 10.48 -30.59
N PRO A 258 17.22 9.74 -30.21
CA PRO A 258 18.49 10.39 -29.97
C PRO A 258 18.80 11.27 -31.20
N MET A 259 19.10 12.54 -30.98
CA MET A 259 19.61 13.39 -32.05
C MET A 259 20.93 12.78 -32.51
N ASP A 260 20.88 12.00 -33.59
CA ASP A 260 22.05 11.70 -34.37
C ASP A 260 22.56 13.04 -34.88
N TYR A 261 23.66 13.51 -34.28
CA TYR A 261 24.44 14.59 -34.86
C TYR A 261 24.92 14.09 -36.21
N GLU A 262 24.23 14.46 -37.29
CA GLU A 262 24.78 14.37 -38.63
C GLU A 262 26.07 15.19 -38.65
N ASP A 263 27.19 14.49 -38.76
CA ASP A 263 28.51 15.04 -39.04
C ASP A 263 28.43 15.84 -40.34
N GLY A 264 28.38 17.16 -40.20
CA GLY A 264 28.35 18.13 -41.29
C GLY A 264 29.66 18.09 -42.07
N SER A 265 29.72 17.17 -43.03
CA SER A 265 30.76 17.16 -44.06
C SER A 265 30.44 18.22 -45.12
N SER A 266 31.32 19.23 -45.28
CA SER A 266 31.80 19.86 -46.56
C SER A 266 32.17 21.34 -46.38
N PRO A 267 32.96 21.96 -47.29
CA PRO A 267 34.24 21.56 -47.88
C PRO A 267 35.34 22.66 -47.76
N GLU A 268 36.59 22.28 -48.05
CA GLU A 268 37.76 23.07 -48.53
C GLU A 268 37.88 24.57 -48.22
N ASP A 269 38.98 24.97 -47.54
CA ASP A 269 39.73 26.16 -47.95
C ASP A 269 41.25 26.01 -47.66
N HIS A 270 42.04 26.56 -48.56
CA HIS A 270 43.49 26.42 -48.70
C HIS A 270 44.29 27.36 -47.76
N GLY A 271 45.49 26.92 -47.35
CA GLY A 271 46.66 27.80 -47.33
C GLY A 271 47.59 27.75 -46.12
N PHE A 272 48.82 27.25 -46.37
CA PHE A 272 50.14 27.59 -45.75
C PHE A 272 50.23 27.57 -44.20
N GLY A 273 51.09 26.78 -43.54
CA GLY A 273 52.43 26.32 -43.88
C GLY A 273 53.37 26.78 -42.75
N ASP A 274 53.88 25.86 -41.94
CA ASP A 274 55.29 25.86 -41.49
C ASP A 274 55.65 24.60 -40.69
N SER A 275 56.80 24.06 -41.09
CA SER A 275 57.55 22.94 -40.51
C SER A 275 58.09 23.34 -39.12
N VAL A 276 58.31 22.44 -38.15
CA VAL A 276 59.62 21.78 -37.95
C VAL A 276 59.58 20.88 -36.68
N MET A 277 60.27 19.73 -36.77
CA MET A 277 60.83 18.82 -35.72
C MET A 277 59.97 17.71 -35.08
N SER A 278 60.01 16.54 -35.72
CA SER A 278 60.48 15.24 -35.19
C SER A 278 60.81 15.14 -33.68
N SER A 279 60.16 14.22 -32.97
CA SER A 279 60.84 13.08 -32.31
C SER A 279 59.85 11.99 -31.88
N SER A 280 60.24 10.73 -32.14
CA SER A 280 59.57 9.48 -31.79
C SER A 280 59.50 9.18 -30.29
N LEU A 281 58.52 8.37 -29.86
CA LEU A 281 58.53 7.35 -28.78
C LEU A 281 57.08 6.78 -28.65
N HIS A 282 56.74 5.63 -29.22
CA HIS A 282 56.73 4.26 -28.65
C HIS A 282 55.95 4.03 -27.34
N LEU A 283 55.14 2.95 -27.37
CA LEU A 283 54.51 2.16 -26.28
C LEU A 283 53.26 2.80 -25.64
N SER A 284 52.21 2.09 -25.21
CA SER A 284 51.77 0.69 -25.26
C SER A 284 50.34 0.71 -24.69
N SER A 285 49.52 -0.23 -25.12
CA SER A 285 48.29 -0.67 -24.48
C SER A 285 48.51 -1.02 -22.99
N ASP A 286 47.56 -0.70 -22.12
CA ASP A 286 46.74 -1.71 -21.43
C ASP A 286 45.86 -1.18 -20.29
N TRP A 287 44.82 -1.96 -20.07
CA TRP A 287 43.68 -1.92 -19.18
C TRP A 287 44.00 -1.67 -17.69
N LEU A 288 43.18 -0.85 -17.03
CA LEU A 288 43.15 -0.76 -15.56
C LEU A 288 42.06 -1.67 -14.99
N VAL A 289 42.54 -2.74 -14.37
CA VAL A 289 41.79 -3.74 -13.59
C VAL A 289 41.48 -3.20 -12.19
N VAL A 290 40.25 -3.44 -11.74
CA VAL A 290 39.72 -3.12 -10.41
C VAL A 290 40.22 -4.15 -9.37
N PRO A 291 40.71 -3.76 -8.18
CA PRO A 291 41.06 -4.72 -7.13
C PRO A 291 39.83 -5.20 -6.32
N PRO A 292 39.87 -6.42 -5.76
CA PRO A 292 38.74 -7.06 -5.08
C PRO A 292 38.52 -6.59 -3.64
N ILE A 293 37.27 -6.79 -3.19
CA ILE A 293 36.75 -6.63 -1.84
C ILE A 293 37.31 -7.75 -0.95
N ASP A 294 37.86 -7.38 0.22
CA ASP A 294 38.30 -8.34 1.23
C ASP A 294 37.21 -8.51 2.31
N ILE A 295 36.78 -9.76 2.49
CA ILE A 295 35.84 -10.22 3.51
C ILE A 295 36.65 -11.02 4.52
N ASP A 296 36.30 -10.84 5.80
CA ASP A 296 36.76 -11.60 6.96
C ASP A 296 38.19 -11.34 7.47
N THR A 297 38.26 -10.84 8.71
CA THR A 297 38.81 -11.67 9.79
C THR A 297 38.35 -11.14 11.17
N PRO A 298 38.06 -12.05 12.13
CA PRO A 298 37.64 -11.71 13.49
C PRO A 298 38.85 -11.69 14.45
N ARG A 299 38.65 -11.04 15.63
CA ARG A 299 39.34 -11.17 16.94
C ARG A 299 39.38 -9.77 17.58
N LYS A 300 39.01 -9.54 18.84
CA LYS A 300 39.02 -10.32 20.08
C LYS A 300 37.96 -9.73 21.02
#